data_AF-A0A8J4SYC5-F1
#
_entry.id   AF-A0A8J4SYC5-F1
#
_cell.length_a   1.000
_cell.length_b   1.000
_cell.length_c   1.000
_cell.angle_alpha   90.00
_cell.angle_beta   90.00
_cell.angle_gamma   90.00
#
_symmetry.space_group_name_H-M   'P 1'
#
loop_
_entity.id
_entity.type
_entity.pdbx_description
1 polymer ?
#
loop_
_entity_poly.entity_id
_entity_poly.type
_entity_poly.pdbx_seq_one_letter_code
_entity_poly.pdbx_strand_id
1 'polypeptide(L)'
;MGICDADRNGLLSFNEHLKCSYSLSEDDLVRRVDSNLDTIVKSAKAERFRFDGADVNADEQLSLNELIMFMWPHNYPLMANAVVQTTMSNYDENNDGVISLDEFVATGEPQWI
;
A
#
# COMPACT_ATOMS: atom_id res chain seq x y z
N MET A 1 -13.76 7.40 1.59
CA MET A 1 -14.31 7.13 2.93
C MET A 1 -15.57 6.26 2.89
N GLY A 2 -16.75 6.77 2.50
CA GLY A 2 -18.04 6.14 2.87
C GLY A 2 -18.40 4.74 2.33
N ILE A 3 -17.63 4.16 1.39
CA ILE A 3 -17.87 2.78 0.91
C ILE A 3 -17.01 1.76 1.69
N CYS A 4 -15.81 2.15 2.13
CA CYS A 4 -14.88 1.26 2.81
C CYS A 4 -14.93 1.40 4.35
N ASP A 5 -15.39 2.54 4.87
CA ASP A 5 -15.67 2.76 6.30
C ASP A 5 -16.91 1.96 6.72
N ALA A 6 -16.68 0.76 7.26
CA ALA A 6 -17.70 -0.24 7.54
C ALA A 6 -18.34 -0.03 8.92
N ASP A 7 -17.55 0.41 9.89
CA ASP A 7 -18.04 0.71 11.24
C ASP A 7 -18.62 2.14 11.36
N ARG A 8 -18.43 2.98 10.34
CA ARG A 8 -18.92 4.36 10.21
C ARG A 8 -18.32 5.30 11.25
N ASN A 9 -17.08 5.04 11.66
CA ASN A 9 -16.37 5.88 12.61
C ASN A 9 -15.71 7.11 11.95
N GLY A 10 -15.74 7.21 10.62
CA GLY A 10 -15.17 8.32 9.86
C GLY A 10 -13.66 8.24 9.65
N LEU A 11 -13.02 7.16 10.08
CA LEU A 11 -11.64 6.78 9.86
C LEU A 11 -11.61 5.59 8.90
N LEU A 12 -10.42 5.23 8.43
CA LEU A 12 -10.22 4.01 7.64
C LEU A 12 -9.19 3.14 8.35
N SER A 13 -9.61 2.01 8.91
CA SER A 13 -8.67 1.01 9.44
C SER A 13 -8.00 0.21 8.32
N PHE A 14 -6.86 -0.42 8.62
CA PHE A 14 -6.16 -1.25 7.64
C PHE A 14 -7.02 -2.46 7.20
N ASN A 15 -7.71 -3.12 8.13
CA ASN A 15 -8.63 -4.21 7.82
C ASN A 15 -9.79 -3.79 6.90
N GLU A 16 -10.34 -2.58 7.07
CA GLU A 16 -11.35 -2.04 6.16
C GLU A 16 -10.79 -1.77 4.76
N HIS A 17 -9.59 -1.20 4.70
CA HIS A 17 -8.88 -1.00 3.44
C HIS A 17 -8.64 -2.33 2.70
N LEU A 18 -8.18 -3.38 3.41
CA LEU A 18 -7.98 -4.72 2.86
C LEU A 18 -9.27 -5.32 2.33
N LYS A 19 -10.35 -5.21 3.11
CA LYS A 19 -11.64 -5.78 2.75
C LYS A 19 -12.23 -5.09 1.52
N CYS A 20 -12.09 -3.78 1.44
CA CYS A 20 -12.60 -2.99 0.34
C CYS A 20 -11.80 -3.17 -0.95
N SER A 21 -10.47 -3.23 -0.85
CA SER A 21 -9.56 -3.21 -2.01
C SER A 21 -9.21 -4.60 -2.53
N TYR A 22 -9.08 -5.58 -1.63
CA TYR A 22 -8.60 -6.93 -1.94
C TYR A 22 -9.60 -8.03 -1.59
N SER A 23 -10.74 -7.70 -0.97
CA SER A 23 -11.68 -8.68 -0.40
C SER A 23 -11.02 -9.60 0.63
N LEU A 24 -10.05 -9.08 1.39
CA LEU A 24 -9.30 -9.79 2.42
C LEU A 24 -9.49 -9.18 3.80
N SER A 25 -9.25 -9.98 4.83
CA SER A 25 -9.07 -9.53 6.21
C SER A 25 -7.61 -9.67 6.65
N GLU A 26 -7.24 -9.02 7.76
CA GLU A 26 -5.91 -9.21 8.36
C GLU A 26 -5.64 -10.68 8.73
N ASP A 27 -6.68 -11.40 9.15
CA ASP A 27 -6.62 -12.84 9.44
C ASP A 27 -6.21 -13.66 8.20
N ASP A 28 -6.67 -13.26 7.01
CA ASP A 28 -6.32 -13.92 5.73
C ASP A 28 -4.86 -13.65 5.35
N LEU A 29 -4.25 -12.55 5.80
CA LEU A 29 -2.83 -12.29 5.55
C LEU A 29 -1.92 -13.21 6.38
N VAL A 30 -2.39 -13.66 7.55
CA VAL A 30 -1.67 -14.52 8.49
C VAL A 30 -1.86 -16.00 8.16
N ARG A 31 -3.11 -16.40 7.88
CA ARG A 31 -3.44 -17.78 7.51
C ARG A 31 -3.11 -17.95 6.04
N ARG A 32 -1.98 -18.61 5.72
CA ARG A 32 -1.53 -18.89 4.33
C ARG A 32 -2.74 -19.17 3.43
N VAL A 33 -3.04 -18.24 2.56
CA VAL A 33 -4.12 -18.40 1.59
C VAL A 33 -3.67 -19.42 0.55
N ASP A 34 -4.64 -20.07 -0.09
CA ASP A 34 -4.49 -20.82 -1.34
C ASP A 34 -3.34 -20.26 -2.20
N SER A 35 -2.46 -21.13 -2.71
CA SER A 35 -1.32 -20.74 -3.57
C SER A 35 -1.72 -19.85 -4.75
N ASN A 36 -2.99 -19.90 -5.15
CA ASN A 36 -3.56 -19.05 -6.19
C ASN A 36 -3.71 -17.57 -5.79
N LEU A 37 -3.61 -17.24 -4.50
CA LEU A 37 -3.79 -15.88 -3.96
C LEU A 37 -2.47 -15.22 -3.52
N ASP A 38 -1.33 -15.90 -3.68
CA ASP A 38 -0.01 -15.42 -3.22
C ASP A 38 0.32 -14.01 -3.72
N THR A 39 0.01 -13.69 -4.98
CA THR A 39 0.28 -12.36 -5.56
C THR A 39 -0.56 -11.27 -4.91
N ILE A 40 -1.84 -11.52 -4.65
CA ILE A 40 -2.76 -10.57 -4.01
C ILE A 40 -2.36 -10.38 -2.54
N VAL A 41 -2.01 -11.46 -1.83
CA VAL A 41 -1.53 -11.40 -0.44
C VAL A 41 -0.20 -10.65 -0.34
N LYS A 42 0.74 -10.87 -1.26
CA LYS A 42 1.99 -10.09 -1.33
C LYS A 42 1.72 -8.60 -1.53
N SER A 43 0.83 -8.27 -2.47
CA SER A 43 0.44 -6.88 -2.74
C SER A 43 -0.22 -6.23 -1.51
N ALA A 44 -1.16 -6.92 -0.88
CA ALA A 44 -1.82 -6.46 0.34
C ALA A 44 -0.85 -6.27 1.53
N LYS A 45 0.18 -7.12 1.64
CA LYS A 45 1.25 -6.96 2.66
C LYS A 45 2.15 -5.77 2.37
N ALA A 46 2.48 -5.51 1.10
CA ALA A 46 3.26 -4.33 0.72
C ALA A 46 2.48 -3.03 1.02
N GLU A 47 1.15 -3.07 0.90
CA GLU A 47 0.26 -1.96 1.20
C GLU A 47 0.36 -1.47 2.64
N ARG A 48 0.65 -2.38 3.57
CA ARG A 48 0.81 -2.06 4.99
C ARG A 48 1.85 -0.97 5.21
N PHE A 49 2.97 -1.02 4.48
CA PHE A 49 4.03 -0.03 4.64
C PHE A 49 3.59 1.38 4.22
N ARG A 50 2.81 1.48 3.14
CA ARG A 50 2.26 2.78 2.71
C ARG A 50 1.22 3.30 3.70
N PHE A 51 0.39 2.40 4.24
CA PHE A 51 -0.62 2.74 5.22
C PHE A 51 0.03 3.28 6.50
N ASP A 52 1.01 2.55 7.06
CA ASP A 52 1.75 2.98 8.25
C ASP A 52 2.53 4.28 8.02
N GLY A 53 3.01 4.52 6.79
CA GLY A 53 3.66 5.78 6.42
C GLY A 53 2.72 6.99 6.43
N ALA A 54 1.43 6.76 6.16
CA ALA A 54 0.41 7.80 6.16
C ALA A 54 -0.24 8.02 7.53
N ASP A 55 -0.24 7.01 8.40
CA ASP A 55 -0.70 7.07 9.79
C ASP A 55 0.31 7.84 10.67
N VAL A 56 0.20 9.17 10.67
CA VAL A 56 1.16 10.06 11.34
C VAL A 56 0.96 10.04 12.86
N ASN A 57 -0.27 9.86 13.32
CA ASN A 57 -0.60 9.82 14.74
C ASN A 57 -0.43 8.42 15.37
N ALA A 58 -0.20 7.38 14.55
CA ALA A 58 -0.01 5.99 14.93
C ALA A 58 -1.21 5.40 15.72
N ASP A 59 -2.43 5.76 15.32
CA ASP A 59 -3.66 5.23 15.92
C ASP A 59 -4.24 4.01 15.17
N GLU A 60 -3.47 3.48 14.21
CA GLU A 60 -3.77 2.33 13.36
C GLU A 60 -4.93 2.58 12.36
N GLN A 61 -5.35 3.84 12.19
CA GLN A 61 -6.42 4.23 11.29
C GLN A 61 -6.04 5.53 10.56
N LEU A 62 -6.60 5.74 9.36
CA LEU A 62 -6.37 6.98 8.62
C LEU A 62 -7.55 7.92 8.82
N SER A 63 -7.27 9.09 9.38
CA SER A 63 -8.15 10.25 9.26
C SER A 63 -8.27 10.71 7.80
N LEU A 64 -9.19 11.64 7.51
CA LEU A 64 -9.33 12.17 6.14
C LEU A 64 -8.02 12.78 5.61
N ASN A 65 -7.26 13.48 6.45
CA ASN A 65 -6.00 14.10 6.03
C ASN A 65 -4.95 13.05 5.72
N GLU A 66 -4.84 12.01 6.55
CA GLU A 66 -3.89 10.91 6.37
C GLU A 66 -4.28 10.05 5.16
N LEU A 67 -5.59 9.83 4.92
CA LEU A 67 -6.05 9.16 3.71
C LEU A 67 -5.64 9.94 2.45
N ILE A 68 -5.72 11.27 2.46
CA ILE A 68 -5.27 12.08 1.33
C ILE A 68 -3.76 11.89 1.11
N MET A 69 -2.95 11.80 2.17
CA MET A 69 -1.51 11.50 2.06
C MET A 69 -1.28 10.10 1.49
N PHE A 70 -2.06 9.12 1.92
CA PHE A 70 -2.01 7.75 1.41
C PHE A 70 -2.37 7.67 -0.09
N MET A 71 -3.37 8.43 -0.54
CA MET A 71 -3.81 8.46 -1.94
C MET A 71 -2.86 9.22 -2.85
N TRP A 72 -2.27 10.32 -2.38
CA TRP A 72 -1.39 11.19 -3.18
C TRP A 72 -0.02 11.37 -2.54
N PRO A 73 0.74 10.29 -2.30
CA PRO A 73 1.93 10.32 -1.46
C PRO A 73 3.03 11.24 -2.03
N HIS A 74 3.08 11.41 -3.36
CA HIS A 74 4.03 12.32 -4.02
C HIS A 74 3.87 13.80 -3.64
N ASN A 75 2.69 14.21 -3.16
CA ASN A 75 2.43 15.60 -2.77
C ASN A 75 2.87 15.91 -1.35
N TYR A 76 3.28 14.90 -0.57
CA TYR A 76 3.55 15.02 0.85
C TYR A 76 4.98 14.58 1.17
N PRO A 77 5.88 15.50 1.58
CA PRO A 77 7.26 15.15 1.92
C PRO A 77 7.40 14.05 2.98
N LEU A 78 6.44 13.94 3.91
CA LEU A 78 6.41 12.89 4.93
C LEU A 78 6.28 11.48 4.33
N MET A 79 5.62 11.36 3.17
CA MET A 79 5.44 10.10 2.46
C MET A 79 6.62 9.73 1.56
N ALA A 80 7.68 10.55 1.50
CA ALA A 80 8.81 10.32 0.58
C ALA A 80 9.45 8.94 0.79
N ASN A 81 9.60 8.48 2.04
CA ASN A 81 10.14 7.15 2.33
C ASN A 81 9.22 6.04 1.83
N ALA A 82 7.90 6.18 1.98
CA ALA A 82 6.91 5.24 1.47
C ALA A 82 6.96 5.13 -0.06
N VAL A 83 7.08 6.27 -0.74
CA VAL A 83 7.23 6.33 -2.21
C VAL A 83 8.50 5.63 -2.65
N VAL A 84 9.65 5.95 -2.04
CA VAL A 84 10.93 5.35 -2.40
C VAL A 84 10.92 3.85 -2.20
N GLN A 85 10.50 3.36 -1.02
CA GLN A 85 10.50 1.92 -0.75
C GLN A 85 9.54 1.15 -1.66
N THR A 86 8.35 1.70 -1.91
CA THR A 86 7.39 1.08 -2.85
C THR A 86 7.98 1.03 -4.26
N THR A 87 8.62 2.12 -4.70
CA THR A 87 9.26 2.18 -6.03
C THR A 87 10.39 1.16 -6.12
N MET A 88 11.29 1.09 -5.14
CA MET A 88 12.37 0.10 -5.12
C MET A 88 11.80 -1.33 -5.15
N SER A 89 10.83 -1.65 -4.30
CA SER A 89 10.23 -3.00 -4.26
C SER A 89 9.53 -3.41 -5.56
N ASN A 90 9.09 -2.46 -6.38
CA ASN A 90 8.38 -2.72 -7.63
C ASN A 90 9.32 -2.86 -8.83
N TYR A 91 10.48 -2.20 -8.81
CA TYR A 91 11.36 -2.07 -9.96
C TYR A 91 12.74 -2.69 -9.76
N ASP A 92 13.33 -2.64 -8.56
CA ASP A 92 14.65 -3.20 -8.25
C ASP A 92 14.56 -4.73 -8.08
N GLU A 93 14.45 -5.44 -9.20
CA GLU A 93 14.31 -6.90 -9.23
C GLU A 93 15.56 -7.61 -8.69
N ASN A 94 16.74 -7.06 -8.98
CA ASN A 94 18.01 -7.67 -8.61
C ASN A 94 18.44 -7.33 -7.16
N ASN A 95 17.76 -6.38 -6.51
CA ASN A 95 17.99 -5.88 -5.15
C ASN A 95 19.40 -5.30 -4.93
N ASP A 96 19.96 -4.61 -5.93
CA ASP A 96 21.26 -3.94 -5.84
C ASP A 96 21.17 -2.50 -5.32
N GLY A 97 19.95 -2.00 -5.10
CA GLY A 97 19.68 -0.67 -4.57
C GLY A 97 19.63 0.41 -5.63
N VAL A 98 19.67 0.07 -6.93
CA VAL A 98 19.44 1.00 -8.04
C VAL A 98 18.39 0.46 -9.00
N ILE A 99 17.69 1.35 -9.69
CA ILE A 99 16.77 0.96 -10.77
C ILE A 99 17.49 1.21 -12.09
N SER A 100 17.90 0.14 -12.75
CA SER A 100 18.48 0.19 -14.08
C SER A 100 17.44 0.56 -15.14
N LEU A 101 17.89 0.97 -16.33
CA LEU A 101 16.97 1.27 -17.44
C LEU A 101 16.14 0.03 -17.84
N ASP A 102 16.76 -1.14 -17.81
CA ASP A 102 16.10 -2.40 -18.16
C ASP A 102 14.99 -2.73 -17.14
N GLU A 103 15.26 -2.57 -15.85
CA GLU A 103 14.27 -2.69 -14.77
C GLU A 103 13.14 -1.65 -14.89
N PHE A 104 13.45 -0.42 -15.28
CA PHE A 104 12.45 0.63 -15.47
C PHE A 104 11.47 0.32 -16.61
N VAL A 105 11.92 -0.27 -17.71
CA VAL A 105 11.07 -0.56 -18.88
C VAL A 105 10.41 -1.93 -18.85
N ALA A 106 10.95 -2.90 -18.09
CA ALA A 106 10.43 -4.26 -18.00
C ALA A 106 9.02 -4.34 -17.36
N THR A 107 8.69 -3.40 -16.48
CA THR A 107 7.41 -3.41 -15.71
C THR A 107 6.20 -2.88 -16.48
N GLY A 108 6.36 -2.46 -17.75
CA GLY A 108 5.27 -2.30 -18.73
C GLY A 108 4.24 -1.20 -18.49
N GLU A 109 4.11 -0.63 -17.28
CA GLU A 109 3.21 0.48 -17.00
C GLU A 109 3.89 1.57 -16.15
N PRO A 110 4.22 2.73 -16.74
CA PRO A 110 4.59 3.89 -15.95
C PRO A 110 3.34 4.38 -15.20
N GLN A 111 3.35 4.27 -13.86
CA GLN A 111 2.29 4.78 -12.95
C GLN A 111 2.22 6.33 -12.90
N TRP A 112 2.83 7.04 -13.87
CA TRP A 112 3.08 8.47 -13.84
C TRP A 112 2.48 9.19 -15.07
N ILE A 113 1.24 8.85 -15.43
CA ILE A 113 0.41 9.69 -16.31
C ILE A 113 -0.93 9.96 -15.63
#